data_AF-A0A2H0VT16-F1
#
_entry.id   AF-A0A2H0VT16-F1
#
_cell.length_a   1.000
_cell.length_b   1.000
_cell.length_c   1.000
_cell.angle_alpha   90.00
_cell.angle_beta   90.00
_cell.angle_gamma   90.00
#
_symmetry.space_group_name_H-M   'P 1'
#
loop_
_entity.id
_entity.type
_entity.pdbx_description
1 polymer ?
#
loop_
_entity_poly.entity_id
_entity_poly.type
_entity_poly.pdbx_seq_one_letter_code
_entity_poly.pdbx_strand_id
1 'polypeptide(L)'
;MKRDLEADLVRWKNHKRFMPLLLTGARQVGKSYLIDKFGEEHFEHCATINFERNPEYKSCFKNLDPKEIVKAIPFYMIEQLPRLVTQC
;
A
#
# COMPACT_ATOMS: atom_id res chain seq x y z
N MET A 1 -22.21 -8.97 1.79
CA MET A 1 -21.39 -8.30 0.76
C MET A 1 -20.15 -7.59 1.33
N LYS A 2 -20.24 -6.52 2.15
CA LYS A 2 -19.03 -5.95 2.82
C LYS A 2 -18.31 -6.98 3.72
N ARG A 3 -19.09 -7.79 4.45
CA ARG A 3 -18.60 -8.83 5.37
C ARG A 3 -17.83 -9.97 4.69
N ASP A 4 -18.05 -10.20 3.40
CA ASP A 4 -17.45 -11.35 2.71
C ASP A 4 -16.00 -11.04 2.31
N LEU A 5 -15.75 -9.84 1.75
CA LEU A 5 -14.43 -9.45 1.28
C LEU A 5 -13.43 -9.24 2.43
N GLU A 6 -13.87 -8.65 3.54
CA GLU A 6 -13.04 -8.43 4.72
C GLU A 6 -12.62 -9.76 5.37
N ALA A 7 -13.54 -10.71 5.46
CA ALA A 7 -13.23 -12.07 5.92
C ALA A 7 -12.22 -12.77 5.01
N ASP A 8 -12.29 -12.54 3.69
CA ASP A 8 -11.32 -13.06 2.73
C ASP A 8 -9.94 -12.40 2.88
N LEU A 9 -9.88 -11.10 3.17
CA LEU A 9 -8.62 -10.41 3.49
C LEU A 9 -8.00 -10.92 4.80
N VAL A 10 -8.80 -11.18 5.83
CA VAL A 10 -8.32 -11.80 7.08
C VAL A 10 -7.80 -13.22 6.82
N ARG A 11 -8.52 -14.03 6.03
CA ARG A 11 -8.06 -15.36 5.63
C ARG A 11 -6.75 -15.30 4.85
N TRP A 12 -6.63 -14.36 3.93
CA TRP A 12 -5.41 -14.11 3.17
C TRP A 12 -4.24 -13.73 4.07
N LYS A 13 -4.42 -12.79 5.01
CA LYS A 13 -3.40 -12.39 5.98
C LYS A 13 -2.89 -13.58 6.81
N ASN A 14 -3.80 -14.46 7.24
CA ASN A 14 -3.48 -15.61 8.09
C ASN A 14 -2.95 -16.82 7.32
N HIS A 15 -2.87 -16.74 5.98
CA HIS A 15 -2.40 -17.84 5.16
C HIS A 15 -0.88 -18.03 5.31
N LYS A 16 -0.43 -19.26 5.59
CA LYS A 16 0.99 -19.58 5.86
C LYS A 16 1.95 -19.22 4.72
N ARG A 17 1.42 -19.10 3.49
CA ARG A 17 2.17 -18.69 2.31
C ARG A 17 1.69 -17.30 1.89
N PHE A 18 2.50 -16.29 2.15
CA PHE A 18 2.24 -14.90 1.76
C PHE A 18 2.23 -14.80 0.23
N MET A 19 1.05 -14.90 -0.36
CA MET A 19 0.85 -14.72 -1.79
C MET A 19 0.38 -13.28 -2.03
N PRO A 20 0.93 -12.55 -3.01
CA PRO A 20 0.40 -11.24 -3.36
C PRO A 20 -1.08 -11.36 -3.78
N LEU A 21 -1.91 -10.42 -3.32
CA LEU A 21 -3.33 -10.38 -3.62
C LEU A 21 -3.60 -9.37 -4.74
N LEU A 22 -4.25 -9.82 -5.81
CA LEU A 22 -4.69 -8.96 -6.90
C LEU A 22 -6.20 -8.67 -6.75
N LEU A 23 -6.56 -7.45 -6.35
CA LEU A 23 -7.95 -7.01 -6.31
C LEU A 23 -8.34 -6.34 -7.63
N THR A 24 -9.25 -6.95 -8.38
CA THR A 24 -9.83 -6.38 -9.62
C THR A 24 -11.31 -6.07 -9.45
N GLY A 25 -11.87 -5.25 -10.36
CA GLY A 25 -13.30 -4.99 -10.47
C GLY A 25 -13.63 -3.58 -10.93
N ALA A 26 -14.91 -3.20 -10.87
CA ALA A 26 -15.39 -1.91 -11.34
C ALA A 26 -14.70 -0.72 -10.65
N ARG A 27 -14.44 0.35 -11.41
CA ARG A 27 -13.95 1.64 -10.88
C ARG A 27 -14.97 2.20 -9.88
N GLN A 28 -14.51 2.92 -8.86
CA GLN A 28 -15.33 3.66 -7.87
C GLN A 28 -16.18 2.83 -6.89
N VAL A 29 -15.92 1.53 -6.73
CA VAL A 29 -16.65 0.70 -5.73
C VAL A 29 -16.03 0.70 -4.33
N GLY A 30 -15.06 1.59 -4.05
CA GLY A 30 -14.45 1.74 -2.72
C GLY A 30 -13.35 0.73 -2.37
N LYS A 31 -12.71 0.08 -3.37
CA LYS A 31 -11.66 -0.92 -3.14
C LYS A 31 -10.43 -0.35 -2.42
N SER A 32 -9.98 0.84 -2.81
CA SER A 32 -8.83 1.51 -2.17
C SER A 32 -9.11 1.77 -0.69
N TYR A 33 -10.27 2.34 -0.37
CA TYR A 33 -10.68 2.58 1.01
C TYR A 33 -10.72 1.30 1.85
N LEU A 34 -11.20 0.18 1.28
CA LEU A 34 -11.21 -1.10 1.99
C LEU A 34 -9.79 -1.59 2.30
N ILE A 35 -8.86 -1.49 1.36
CA ILE A 35 -7.47 -1.95 1.55
C ILE A 35 -6.71 -1.05 2.51
N ASP A 36 -6.86 0.27 2.39
CA ASP A 36 -6.21 1.22 3.30
C ASP A 36 -6.70 1.00 4.74
N LYS A 37 -8.02 0.92 4.94
CA LYS A 37 -8.61 0.64 6.26
C LYS A 37 -8.17 -0.72 6.81
N PHE A 38 -8.20 -1.78 6.00
CA PHE A 38 -7.74 -3.10 6.41
C PHE A 38 -6.25 -3.10 6.79
N GLY A 39 -5.43 -2.36 6.05
CA GLY A 39 -4.02 -2.13 6.34
C GLY A 39 -3.82 -1.55 7.74
N GLU A 40 -4.48 -0.42 8.02
CA GLU A 40 -4.42 0.30 9.29
C GLU A 40 -4.90 -0.56 10.48
N GLU A 41 -5.96 -1.36 10.30
CA GLU A 41 -6.54 -2.17 11.39
C GLU A 41 -5.76 -3.46 11.68
N HIS A 42 -4.99 -3.97 10.71
CA HIS A 42 -4.37 -5.30 10.82
C HIS A 42 -2.84 -5.33 10.76
N PHE A 43 -2.17 -4.22 10.42
CA PHE A 43 -0.70 -4.17 10.34
C PHE A 43 -0.17 -2.93 11.07
N GLU A 44 0.93 -3.12 11.80
CA GLU A 44 1.60 -2.01 12.51
C GLU A 44 2.19 -0.97 11.55
N HIS A 45 2.61 -1.42 10.36
CA HIS A 45 3.19 -0.57 9.33
C HIS A 45 2.55 -0.88 7.98
N CYS A 46 2.04 0.17 7.32
CA CYS A 46 1.50 0.10 5.97
C CYS A 46 2.12 1.20 5.10
N ALA A 47 2.39 0.87 3.84
CA ALA A 47 2.84 1.81 2.83
C ALA A 47 1.93 1.70 1.60
N THR A 48 1.19 2.78 1.32
CA THR A 48 0.32 2.85 0.14
C THR A 48 1.03 3.62 -0.97
N ILE A 49 1.28 2.96 -2.10
CA ILE A 49 1.91 3.56 -3.27
C ILE A 49 0.85 3.78 -4.35
N ASN A 50 0.71 5.04 -4.78
CA ASN A 50 -0.20 5.42 -5.86
C ASN A 50 0.58 6.05 -7.01
N PHE A 51 0.81 5.28 -8.07
CA PHE A 51 1.56 5.71 -9.26
C PHE A 51 0.85 6.77 -10.12
N GLU A 52 -0.44 7.00 -9.91
CA GLU A 52 -1.19 8.06 -10.59
C GLU A 52 -0.99 9.40 -9.89
N ARG A 53 -1.03 9.40 -8.54
CA ARG A 53 -0.80 10.60 -7.74
C ARG A 53 0.67 11.00 -7.71
N ASN A 54 1.54 10.01 -7.61
CA ASN A 54 2.97 10.20 -7.40
C ASN A 54 3.75 9.38 -8.45
N PRO A 55 3.86 9.88 -9.70
CA PRO A 55 4.52 9.16 -10.79
C PRO A 55 6.00 8.86 -10.54
N GLU A 56 6.65 9.62 -9.68
CA GLU A 56 8.05 9.49 -9.31
C GLU A 56 8.38 8.14 -8.64
N TYR A 57 7.41 7.51 -7.95
CA TYR A 57 7.61 6.16 -7.38
C TYR A 57 7.93 5.12 -8.45
N LYS A 58 7.62 5.35 -9.73
CA LYS A 58 8.00 4.46 -10.82
C LYS A 58 9.52 4.28 -10.90
N SER A 59 10.30 5.26 -10.45
CA SER A 59 11.76 5.18 -10.42
C SER A 59 12.26 4.08 -9.48
N CYS A 60 11.54 3.80 -8.38
CA CYS A 60 11.87 2.75 -7.41
C CYS A 60 11.84 1.35 -8.04
N PHE A 61 11.07 1.16 -9.12
CA PHE A 61 10.85 -0.13 -9.77
C PHE A 61 11.63 -0.26 -11.09
N LYS A 62 12.65 0.59 -11.34
CA LYS A 62 13.53 0.49 -12.53
C LYS A 62 14.29 -0.83 -12.56
N ASN A 63 14.78 -1.28 -11.40
CA ASN A 63 15.23 -2.64 -11.21
C ASN A 63 14.14 -3.40 -10.44
N LEU A 64 13.94 -4.68 -10.74
CA LEU A 64 12.96 -5.52 -10.04
C LEU A 64 13.59 -6.24 -8.84
N ASP A 65 14.65 -5.67 -8.25
CA ASP A 65 15.28 -6.20 -7.04
C ASP A 65 14.49 -5.75 -5.82
N PRO A 66 13.84 -6.67 -5.07
CA PRO A 66 13.03 -6.31 -3.91
C PRO A 66 13.81 -5.55 -2.83
N LYS A 67 15.11 -5.85 -2.67
CA LYS A 67 15.93 -5.19 -1.63
C LYS A 67 16.15 -3.72 -1.95
N GLU A 68 16.35 -3.40 -3.23
CA GLU A 68 16.56 -2.02 -3.67
C GLU A 68 15.24 -1.25 -3.68
N ILE A 69 14.14 -1.87 -4.12
CA ILE A 69 12.80 -1.29 -4.07
C ILE A 69 12.43 -0.89 -2.64
N VAL A 70 12.60 -1.79 -1.66
CA VAL A 70 12.24 -1.53 -0.26
C VAL A 70 13.09 -0.43 0.38
N LYS A 71 14.35 -0.28 -0.02
CA LYS A 71 15.19 0.85 0.43
C LYS A 71 14.79 2.17 -0.21
N ALA A 72 14.34 2.15 -1.47
CA ALA A 72 13.98 3.35 -2.20
C ALA A 72 12.63 3.93 -1.77
N ILE A 73 11.62 3.10 -1.51
CA ILE A 73 10.25 3.56 -1.19
C ILE A 73 10.21 4.56 -0.01
N PRO A 74 10.85 4.32 1.15
CA PRO A 74 10.81 5.25 2.28
C PRO A 74 11.38 6.64 1.96
N PHE A 75 12.39 6.71 1.09
CA PHE A 75 12.99 7.97 0.66
C PHE A 75 11.94 8.89 0.00
N TYR A 76 11.18 8.34 -0.96
CA TYR A 76 10.11 9.09 -1.63
C TYR A 76 8.90 9.36 -0.73
N MET A 77 8.63 8.51 0.27
CA MET A 77 7.54 8.76 1.23
C MET A 77 7.83 9.95 2.15
N ILE A 78 9.08 10.12 2.57
CA ILE A 78 9.50 11.26 3.41
C ILE A 78 9.44 12.57 2.61
N GLU A 79 9.75 12.54 1.31
CA GLU A 79 9.68 13.72 0.44
C GLU A 79 8.23 14.22 0.19
N GLN A 80 7.23 13.38 0.44
CA GLN A 80 5.80 13.68 0.23
C GLN A 80 5.07 14.19 1.47
N LEU A 81 5.74 14.29 2.63
CA LEU A 81 5.17 14.99 3.78
C LEU A 81 5.19 16.50 3.51
N PRO A 82 4.08 17.24 3.72
CA PRO A 82 4.12 18.68 3.67
C PRO A 82 5.19 19.15 4.66
N ARG A 83 6.06 20.07 4.21
CA ARG A 83 7.04 20.78 5.07
C ARG A 83 6.31 21.64 6.11
N LEU A 84 5.69 20.99 7.09
CA LEU A 84 4.91 21.61 8.15
C LEU A 84 5.30 21.03 9.50
N VAL A 85 6.59 20.71 9.73
CA VAL A 85 7.14 20.61 11.09
C VAL A 85 8.63 20.98 11.06
N THR A 86 8.97 22.22 10.72
CA THR A 86 10.28 22.80 11.10
C THR A 86 10.11 24.31 11.29
N GLN A 87 9.32 24.68 12.28
CA GLN A 87 9.53 25.89 13.06
C GLN A 87 9.40 25.47 14.52
N CYS A 88 10.51 24.98 15.06
CA CYS A 88 10.91 25.17 16.44
C CYS A 88 12.31 25.80 16.38
#